data_AF-A0A7U9QZQ8-F1
#
_entry.id   AF-A0A7U9QZQ8-F1
#
_cell.length_a   1.000
_cell.length_b   1.000
_cell.length_c   1.000
_cell.angle_alpha   90.00
_cell.angle_beta   90.00
_cell.angle_gamma   90.00
#
_symmetry.space_group_name_H-M   'P 1'
#
loop_
_entity.id
_entity.type
_entity.pdbx_description
1 polymer ?
#
loop_
_entity_poly.entity_id
_entity_poly.type
_entity_poly.pdbx_seq_one_letter_code
_entity_poly.pdbx_strand_id
1 'polypeptide(L)'
;MKNRSFFARSWHSCLTVSAFFFVLLAAGCQPESHAENQPESTGQTEIIETENPPQYVSDTSPEDCIVCGEGKGTVLPLYRGQENLGIVNLNSFDLAPVTINRYDDFGKLIEEAEQGSSTHITNTGEGGFFLSVTADTNRGYAHGHLSFDKNKALDMEKTASHLCSDCLNQMMEHCWSDVPFCMGVIDFSTGEIRLFEEKITAFTFGNYYISCDSRDMDEGDLREIDLLIFYCPERYQD
;
A
#
# COMPACT_ATOMS: atom_id res chain seq x y z
N MET A 1 -50.45 -24.43 -17.88
CA MET A 1 -50.78 -24.91 -16.52
C MET A 1 -50.04 -24.03 -15.51
N LYS A 2 -50.80 -23.42 -14.56
CA LYS A 2 -50.47 -22.87 -13.20
C LYS A 2 -49.06 -22.31 -12.95
N ASN A 3 -48.80 -21.16 -12.31
CA ASN A 3 -49.52 -20.07 -11.61
C ASN A 3 -48.46 -18.94 -11.48
N ARG A 4 -48.72 -17.67 -11.83
CA ARG A 4 -49.20 -16.55 -10.97
C ARG A 4 -48.40 -16.20 -9.69
N SER A 5 -47.56 -15.17 -9.82
CA SER A 5 -47.44 -13.90 -9.04
C SER A 5 -47.07 -13.87 -7.55
N PHE A 6 -46.51 -12.69 -7.17
CA PHE A 6 -46.22 -12.07 -5.85
C PHE A 6 -44.76 -12.18 -5.40
N PHE A 7 -44.04 -11.15 -4.92
CA PHE A 7 -44.42 -9.90 -4.24
C PHE A 7 -43.47 -8.74 -4.61
N ALA A 8 -44.04 -7.56 -4.88
CA ALA A 8 -43.34 -6.28 -4.78
C ALA A 8 -43.48 -5.76 -3.34
N ARG A 9 -42.45 -5.09 -2.80
CA ARG A 9 -42.59 -4.35 -1.55
C ARG A 9 -41.77 -3.06 -1.60
N SER A 10 -42.48 -1.95 -1.75
CA SER A 10 -42.02 -0.59 -1.49
C SER A 10 -42.05 -0.32 0.02
N TRP A 11 -41.22 0.61 0.49
CA TRP A 11 -41.47 1.31 1.75
C TRP A 11 -41.05 2.77 1.63
N HIS A 12 -42.03 3.67 1.77
CA HIS A 12 -41.84 5.12 1.87
C HIS A 12 -41.53 5.55 3.32
N SER A 13 -40.63 6.53 3.41
CA SER A 13 -40.49 7.64 4.38
C SER A 13 -41.51 7.79 5.51
N CYS A 14 -41.01 8.09 6.72
CA CYS A 14 -41.72 8.96 7.67
C CYS A 14 -40.72 9.70 8.59
N LEU A 15 -40.77 11.03 8.56
CA LEU A 15 -40.13 11.99 9.46
C LEU A 15 -40.85 12.05 10.81
N THR A 16 -40.11 12.16 11.92
CA THR A 16 -40.53 12.99 13.07
C THR A 16 -39.32 13.61 13.78
N VAL A 17 -39.48 14.91 14.03
CA VAL A 17 -38.57 15.85 14.70
C VAL A 17 -38.82 15.80 16.22
N SER A 18 -37.78 15.92 17.05
CA SER A 18 -37.87 16.72 18.28
C SER A 18 -36.50 17.08 18.85
N ALA A 19 -36.27 18.38 18.97
CA ALA A 19 -35.11 19.01 19.58
C ALA A 19 -35.39 19.31 21.06
N PHE A 20 -34.39 19.15 21.94
CA PHE A 20 -34.34 19.86 23.22
C PHE A 20 -32.93 20.38 23.49
N PHE A 21 -32.83 21.71 23.49
CA PHE A 21 -31.75 22.51 24.06
C PHE A 21 -31.95 22.63 25.58
N PHE A 22 -30.87 22.63 26.38
CA PHE A 22 -30.46 23.77 27.23
C PHE A 22 -29.27 23.42 28.16
N VAL A 23 -28.12 24.04 27.84
CA VAL A 23 -27.17 24.81 28.67
C VAL A 23 -26.74 24.32 30.08
N LEU A 24 -25.42 24.02 30.14
CA LEU A 24 -24.40 24.21 31.19
C LEU A 24 -24.77 24.81 32.56
N LEU A 25 -24.27 24.15 33.63
CA LEU A 25 -23.72 24.81 34.82
C LEU A 25 -22.39 24.16 35.21
N ALA A 26 -21.35 24.99 35.34
CA ALA A 26 -20.06 24.67 35.90
C ALA A 26 -20.01 25.06 37.39
N ALA A 27 -19.48 24.18 38.24
CA ALA A 27 -18.84 24.41 39.55
C ALA A 27 -18.78 23.04 40.27
N GLY A 28 -17.73 22.57 40.92
CA GLY A 28 -16.41 23.08 41.24
C GLY A 28 -15.65 21.93 41.92
N CYS A 29 -14.32 21.96 41.90
CA CYS A 29 -13.48 21.00 42.63
C CYS A 29 -13.60 21.23 44.15
N GLN A 30 -13.67 20.16 44.95
CA GLN A 30 -12.71 19.91 46.04
C GLN A 30 -12.74 18.44 46.51
N PRO A 31 -11.62 17.93 47.03
CA PRO A 31 -11.42 16.52 47.39
C PRO A 31 -11.73 16.27 48.87
N GLU A 32 -12.07 15.03 49.24
CA GLU A 32 -11.43 14.31 50.36
C GLU A 32 -12.04 12.92 50.65
N SER A 33 -11.13 12.02 51.00
CA SER A 33 -11.25 10.91 51.94
C SER A 33 -11.84 9.55 51.49
N HIS A 34 -10.96 8.57 51.67
CA HIS A 34 -11.10 7.11 51.66
C HIS A 34 -12.41 6.54 52.22
N ALA A 35 -12.94 5.53 51.52
CA ALA A 35 -13.53 4.35 52.14
C ALA A 35 -13.17 3.11 51.33
N GLU A 36 -12.39 2.25 51.99
CA GLU A 36 -12.01 0.89 51.67
C GLU A 36 -13.23 0.01 51.32
N ASN A 37 -13.16 -0.72 50.22
CA ASN A 37 -13.90 -1.96 50.00
C ASN A 37 -13.16 -2.79 48.93
N GLN A 38 -12.42 -3.82 49.38
CA GLN A 38 -12.03 -4.95 48.54
C GLN A 38 -13.27 -5.76 48.14
N PRO A 39 -13.26 -6.29 46.93
CA PRO A 39 -13.59 -7.69 46.73
C PRO A 39 -12.36 -8.43 46.19
N GLU A 40 -12.01 -9.52 46.86
CA GLU A 40 -11.01 -10.48 46.42
C GLU A 40 -11.39 -11.15 45.09
N SER A 41 -10.38 -11.25 44.22
CA SER A 41 -10.09 -12.37 43.32
C SER A 41 -11.21 -12.88 42.40
N THR A 42 -11.04 -12.65 41.10
CA THR A 42 -10.67 -13.77 40.22
C THR A 42 -9.79 -13.25 39.09
N GLY A 43 -8.53 -13.69 39.07
CA GLY A 43 -7.61 -13.41 37.99
C GLY A 43 -8.08 -14.05 36.70
N GLN A 44 -8.27 -13.24 35.67
CA GLN A 44 -8.05 -13.65 34.30
C GLN A 44 -7.03 -12.67 33.74
N THR A 45 -5.76 -12.99 33.95
CA THR A 45 -4.71 -12.51 33.07
C THR A 45 -5.03 -13.15 31.72
N GLU A 46 -5.69 -12.40 30.84
CA GLU A 46 -5.64 -12.71 29.41
C GLU A 46 -4.15 -12.74 29.05
N ILE A 47 -3.65 -13.95 28.86
CA ILE A 47 -2.39 -14.16 28.17
C ILE A 47 -2.71 -13.69 26.75
N ILE A 48 -2.32 -12.46 26.44
CA ILE A 48 -2.17 -12.05 25.04
C ILE A 48 -1.05 -12.96 24.53
N GLU A 49 -1.41 -14.08 23.92
CA GLU A 49 -0.50 -14.82 23.07
C GLU A 49 -0.06 -13.82 22.00
N THR A 50 1.13 -13.27 22.20
CA THR A 50 1.80 -12.51 21.17
C THR A 50 2.25 -13.57 20.18
N GLU A 51 1.35 -13.91 19.24
CA GLU A 51 1.74 -14.70 18.08
C GLU A 51 2.86 -13.91 17.41
N ASN A 52 4.07 -14.48 17.40
CA ASN A 52 5.16 -13.89 16.63
C ASN A 52 4.70 -13.83 15.17
N PRO A 53 4.98 -12.73 14.46
CA PRO A 53 4.62 -12.62 13.05
C PRO A 53 5.17 -13.83 12.28
N PRO A 54 4.44 -14.32 11.26
CA PRO A 54 4.89 -15.45 10.47
C PRO A 54 6.26 -15.14 9.87
N GLN A 55 7.21 -16.04 10.09
CA GLN A 55 8.54 -15.92 9.52
C GLN A 55 8.58 -16.63 8.16
N TYR A 56 8.86 -15.87 7.11
CA TYR A 56 9.00 -16.37 5.75
C TYR A 56 10.45 -16.79 5.49
N VAL A 57 10.63 -17.92 4.81
CA VAL A 57 11.94 -18.51 4.53
C VAL A 57 12.15 -18.59 3.03
N SER A 58 13.36 -18.24 2.61
CA SER A 58 13.83 -18.31 1.24
C SER A 58 15.22 -18.93 1.19
N ASP A 59 15.43 -19.78 0.18
CA ASP A 59 16.75 -20.37 -0.15
C ASP A 59 17.65 -19.38 -0.92
N THR A 60 17.12 -18.23 -1.33
CA THR A 60 17.88 -17.19 -2.03
C THR A 60 18.86 -16.52 -1.06
N SER A 61 20.15 -16.56 -1.43
CA SER A 61 21.21 -15.91 -0.67
C SER A 61 21.06 -14.38 -0.71
N PRO A 62 21.57 -13.63 0.29
CA PRO A 62 21.61 -12.17 0.20
C PRO A 62 22.33 -11.65 -1.05
N GLU A 63 23.37 -12.34 -1.52
CA GLU A 63 24.14 -11.97 -2.72
C GLU A 63 23.34 -12.15 -4.01
N ASP A 64 22.48 -13.19 -4.07
CA ASP A 64 21.62 -13.49 -5.21
C ASP A 64 20.26 -12.79 -5.13
N CYS A 65 19.93 -12.15 -4.00
CA CYS A 65 18.70 -11.38 -3.82
C CYS A 65 18.63 -10.20 -4.80
N ILE A 66 17.48 -10.02 -5.44
CA ILE A 66 17.32 -8.93 -6.41
C ILE A 66 17.40 -7.55 -5.74
N VAL A 67 16.85 -7.42 -4.53
CA VAL A 67 16.74 -6.14 -3.81
C VAL A 67 18.06 -5.73 -3.16
N CYS A 68 18.58 -6.56 -2.24
CA CYS A 68 19.77 -6.21 -1.46
C CYS A 68 21.09 -6.66 -2.10
N GLY A 69 21.03 -7.59 -3.06
CA GLY A 69 22.18 -8.04 -3.83
C GLY A 69 22.47 -7.17 -5.06
N GLU A 70 22.95 -7.76 -6.14
CA GLU A 70 23.33 -7.04 -7.37
C GLU A 70 22.14 -6.78 -8.31
N GLY A 71 20.95 -7.33 -8.05
CA GLY A 71 19.77 -7.14 -8.92
C GLY A 71 19.93 -7.69 -10.34
N LYS A 72 20.83 -8.67 -10.53
CA LYS A 72 21.18 -9.23 -11.84
C LYS A 72 19.96 -9.75 -12.59
N GLY A 73 19.90 -9.48 -13.90
CA GLY A 73 18.79 -9.95 -14.74
C GLY A 73 17.54 -9.06 -14.69
N THR A 74 17.56 -7.98 -13.92
CA THR A 74 16.46 -7.00 -13.83
C THR A 74 16.91 -5.60 -14.25
N VAL A 75 15.95 -4.68 -14.35
CA VAL A 75 16.22 -3.25 -14.58
C VAL A 75 16.43 -2.46 -13.28
N LEU A 76 16.26 -3.08 -12.10
CA LEU A 76 16.39 -2.42 -10.80
C LEU A 76 17.77 -1.73 -10.59
N PRO A 77 18.91 -2.30 -11.02
CA PRO A 77 20.21 -1.64 -10.83
C PRO A 77 20.32 -0.26 -11.48
N LEU A 78 19.53 0.01 -12.53
CA LEU A 78 19.52 1.31 -13.21
C LEU A 78 18.90 2.42 -12.35
N TYR A 79 18.03 2.06 -11.42
CA TYR A 79 17.28 3.01 -10.60
C TYR A 79 17.79 3.10 -9.16
N ARG A 80 18.64 2.16 -8.73
CA ARG A 80 19.13 2.10 -7.35
C ARG A 80 19.76 3.42 -6.89
N GLY A 81 19.35 3.87 -5.71
CA GLY A 81 19.80 5.11 -5.09
C GLY A 81 19.05 6.37 -5.56
N GLN A 82 18.15 6.25 -6.54
CA GLN A 82 17.32 7.37 -6.94
C GLN A 82 16.21 7.60 -5.92
N GLU A 83 15.90 8.87 -5.65
CA GLU A 83 14.68 9.28 -4.94
C GLU A 83 13.48 9.18 -5.88
N ASN A 84 13.22 7.97 -6.34
CA ASN A 84 12.07 7.59 -7.16
C ASN A 84 11.48 6.29 -6.64
N LEU A 85 10.29 5.97 -7.13
CA LEU A 85 9.61 4.71 -6.83
C LEU A 85 9.56 3.83 -8.07
N GLY A 86 9.30 2.54 -7.87
CA GLY A 86 8.95 1.62 -8.94
C GLY A 86 7.69 0.84 -8.60
N ILE A 87 6.88 0.54 -9.62
CA ILE A 87 5.79 -0.43 -9.53
C ILE A 87 6.34 -1.79 -9.93
N VAL A 88 6.17 -2.79 -9.06
CA VAL A 88 6.76 -4.12 -9.23
C VAL A 88 5.70 -5.21 -9.16
N ASN A 89 5.80 -6.20 -10.04
CA ASN A 89 5.09 -7.48 -9.91
C ASN A 89 6.01 -8.48 -9.21
N LEU A 90 5.69 -8.89 -7.99
CA LEU A 90 6.56 -9.73 -7.16
C LEU A 90 6.65 -11.18 -7.65
N ASN A 91 5.70 -11.64 -8.47
CA ASN A 91 5.73 -12.99 -9.02
C ASN A 91 6.77 -13.14 -10.14
N SER A 92 6.98 -12.10 -10.95
CA SER A 92 7.95 -12.09 -12.07
C SER A 92 9.16 -11.19 -11.82
N PHE A 93 9.06 -10.30 -10.84
CA PHE A 93 9.94 -9.15 -10.62
C PHE A 93 10.00 -8.18 -11.81
N ASP A 94 8.96 -8.13 -12.65
CA ASP A 94 8.84 -7.07 -13.64
C ASP A 94 8.65 -5.72 -12.95
N LEU A 95 9.37 -4.71 -13.44
CA LEU A 95 9.49 -3.41 -12.79
C LEU A 95 9.22 -2.27 -13.78
N ALA A 96 8.41 -1.29 -13.35
CA ALA A 96 8.17 -0.05 -14.09
C ALA A 96 8.48 1.16 -13.19
N PRO A 97 9.35 2.09 -13.61
CA PRO A 97 9.72 3.24 -12.78
C PRO A 97 8.61 4.31 -12.72
N VAL A 98 8.53 5.00 -11.60
CA VAL A 98 7.77 6.24 -11.38
C VAL A 98 8.78 7.36 -11.16
N THR A 99 9.12 8.06 -12.24
CA THR A 99 10.18 9.07 -12.27
C THR A 99 9.65 10.46 -11.87
N ILE A 100 9.57 10.72 -10.57
CA ILE A 100 9.22 12.04 -10.02
C ILE A 100 10.44 12.97 -10.04
N ASN A 101 11.61 12.44 -9.69
CA ASN A 101 12.90 13.08 -9.81
C ASN A 101 13.61 12.62 -11.08
N ARG A 102 14.30 13.53 -11.76
CA ARG A 102 14.96 13.25 -13.04
C ARG A 102 16.45 13.03 -12.83
N TYR A 103 17.00 11.99 -13.44
CA TYR A 103 18.42 11.65 -13.37
C TYR A 103 19.00 11.56 -14.77
N ASP A 104 20.27 11.92 -14.93
CA ASP A 104 21.00 11.71 -16.18
C ASP A 104 21.50 10.25 -16.30
N ASP A 105 22.12 9.93 -17.44
CA ASP A 105 22.66 8.59 -17.73
C ASP A 105 23.79 8.16 -16.76
N PHE A 106 24.32 9.08 -15.95
CA PHE A 106 25.33 8.82 -14.92
C PHE A 106 24.73 8.76 -13.51
N GLY A 107 23.40 8.79 -13.39
CA GLY A 107 22.69 8.74 -12.11
C GLY A 107 22.77 10.05 -11.31
N LYS A 108 23.08 11.18 -11.95
CA LYS A 108 23.09 12.49 -11.30
C LYS A 108 21.73 13.17 -11.41
N LEU A 109 21.23 13.73 -10.31
CA LEU A 109 19.99 14.48 -10.27
C LEU A 109 20.06 15.70 -11.21
N ILE A 110 19.01 15.85 -12.03
CA ILE A 110 18.79 17.00 -12.93
C ILE A 110 17.88 17.98 -12.20
N GLU A 111 18.47 19.08 -11.71
CA GLU A 111 17.76 20.15 -10.98
C GLU A 111 17.23 21.27 -11.91
N GLU A 112 17.05 20.95 -13.19
CA GLU A 112 16.53 21.88 -14.19
C GLU A 112 15.06 21.61 -14.48
N ALA A 113 14.28 22.69 -14.55
CA ALA A 113 12.86 22.59 -14.84
C ALA A 113 12.61 21.93 -16.20
N GLU A 114 11.68 20.97 -16.23
CA GLU A 114 11.23 20.33 -17.46
C GLU A 114 10.21 21.22 -18.19
N GLN A 115 10.32 21.27 -19.53
CA GLN A 115 9.30 21.89 -20.37
C GLN A 115 8.27 20.83 -20.79
N GLY A 116 7.09 20.87 -20.18
CA GLY A 116 5.99 19.94 -20.48
C GLY A 116 5.87 18.82 -19.45
N SER A 117 5.10 17.79 -19.81
CA SER A 117 4.88 16.59 -18.99
C SER A 117 5.26 15.36 -19.80
N SER A 118 5.91 14.38 -19.17
CA SER A 118 6.22 13.08 -19.77
C SER A 118 5.29 12.00 -19.22
N THR A 119 4.78 11.15 -20.11
CA THR A 119 3.99 9.97 -19.77
C THR A 119 4.78 8.73 -20.16
N HIS A 120 4.99 7.83 -19.20
CA HIS A 120 5.64 6.54 -19.39
C HIS A 120 4.58 5.45 -19.38
N ILE A 121 4.59 4.61 -20.42
CA ILE A 121 3.68 3.49 -20.55
C ILE A 121 4.50 2.20 -20.56
N THR A 122 4.21 1.31 -19.62
CA THR A 122 4.83 -0.01 -19.50
C THR A 122 3.75 -1.08 -19.66
N ASN A 123 4.05 -2.11 -20.46
CA ASN A 123 3.25 -3.32 -20.55
C ASN A 123 4.22 -4.51 -20.53
N THR A 124 4.09 -5.36 -19.52
CA THR A 124 5.03 -6.48 -19.30
C THR A 124 4.56 -7.79 -19.93
N GLY A 125 3.46 -7.75 -20.70
CA GLY A 125 2.96 -8.88 -21.46
C GLY A 125 2.01 -9.78 -20.67
N GLU A 126 1.89 -11.03 -21.15
CA GLU A 126 0.93 -11.99 -20.60
C GLU A 126 1.22 -12.29 -19.14
N GLY A 127 0.20 -12.08 -18.30
CA GLY A 127 0.30 -12.36 -16.89
C GLY A 127 1.14 -11.37 -16.07
N GLY A 128 1.57 -10.28 -16.70
CA GLY A 128 2.22 -9.13 -16.09
C GLY A 128 1.23 -8.02 -15.76
N PHE A 129 1.64 -6.77 -16.00
CA PHE A 129 0.81 -5.59 -15.74
C PHE A 129 0.95 -4.52 -16.83
N PHE A 130 -0.03 -3.64 -16.86
CA PHE A 130 -0.01 -2.39 -17.60
C PHE A 130 0.11 -1.22 -16.61
N LEU A 131 1.01 -0.28 -16.88
CA LEU A 131 1.14 0.97 -16.13
C LEU A 131 1.24 2.13 -17.10
N SER A 132 0.39 3.14 -16.94
CA SER A 132 0.56 4.45 -17.57
C SER A 132 0.76 5.49 -16.47
N VAL A 133 1.94 6.11 -16.41
CA VAL A 133 2.27 7.09 -15.36
C VAL A 133 2.76 8.39 -15.97
N THR A 134 2.24 9.51 -15.49
CA THR A 134 2.65 10.85 -15.89
C THR A 134 3.11 11.60 -14.65
N ALA A 135 4.34 12.10 -14.67
CA ALA A 135 4.90 12.88 -13.59
C ALA A 135 4.88 14.37 -13.92
N ASP A 136 4.56 15.19 -12.91
CA ASP A 136 4.95 16.60 -12.88
C ASP A 136 6.24 16.69 -12.07
N THR A 137 7.35 16.54 -12.77
CA THR A 137 8.71 16.52 -12.20
C THR A 137 9.08 17.86 -11.56
N ASN A 138 8.48 18.96 -12.02
CA ASN A 138 8.68 20.29 -11.45
C ASN A 138 7.95 20.47 -10.11
N ARG A 139 6.89 19.70 -9.85
CA ARG A 139 6.08 19.78 -8.63
C ARG A 139 6.24 18.58 -7.69
N GLY A 140 6.96 17.55 -8.11
CA GLY A 140 7.25 16.39 -7.27
C GLY A 140 6.07 15.45 -7.07
N TYR A 141 5.22 15.25 -8.09
CA TYR A 141 4.13 14.26 -7.99
C TYR A 141 3.89 13.54 -9.31
N ALA A 142 3.25 12.38 -9.26
CA ALA A 142 2.85 11.59 -10.41
C ALA A 142 1.41 11.07 -10.27
N HIS A 143 0.73 10.93 -11.40
CA HIS A 143 -0.52 10.19 -11.50
C HIS A 143 -0.30 8.95 -12.37
N GLY A 144 -0.82 7.82 -11.93
CA GLY A 144 -0.66 6.54 -12.59
C GLY A 144 -1.99 5.82 -12.76
N HIS A 145 -2.06 4.97 -13.77
CA HIS A 145 -3.11 3.98 -13.95
C HIS A 145 -2.45 2.61 -14.10
N LEU A 146 -2.70 1.74 -13.13
CA LEU A 146 -2.18 0.38 -13.05
C LEU A 146 -3.30 -0.62 -13.33
N SER A 147 -3.07 -1.60 -14.21
CA SER A 147 -4.01 -2.68 -14.50
C SER A 147 -3.30 -4.03 -14.54
N PHE A 148 -3.86 -5.05 -13.90
CA PHE A 148 -3.31 -6.40 -13.80
C PHE A 148 -4.42 -7.45 -13.61
N ASP A 149 -4.10 -8.73 -13.79
CA ASP A 149 -5.05 -9.83 -13.60
C ASP A 149 -5.50 -9.93 -12.14
N LYS A 150 -6.80 -9.78 -11.90
CA LYS A 150 -7.37 -9.79 -10.54
C LYS A 150 -7.30 -11.15 -9.86
N ASN A 151 -7.13 -12.22 -10.62
CA ASN A 151 -7.04 -13.60 -10.12
C ASN A 151 -5.61 -13.97 -9.71
N LYS A 152 -4.63 -13.08 -9.93
CA LYS A 152 -3.24 -13.30 -9.54
C LYS A 152 -2.95 -12.76 -8.16
N ALA A 153 -3.06 -13.63 -7.16
CA ALA A 153 -2.51 -13.39 -5.84
C ALA A 153 -0.96 -13.41 -5.86
N LEU A 154 -0.37 -12.89 -4.79
CA LEU A 154 1.06 -13.07 -4.51
C LEU A 154 1.39 -14.57 -4.39
N ASP A 155 2.36 -15.01 -5.16
CA ASP A 155 2.89 -16.38 -5.14
C ASP A 155 4.19 -16.37 -4.31
N MET A 156 4.10 -16.86 -3.09
CA MET A 156 5.22 -16.83 -2.14
C MET A 156 6.41 -17.68 -2.60
N GLU A 157 6.19 -18.76 -3.34
CA GLU A 157 7.28 -19.59 -3.86
C GLU A 157 8.07 -18.83 -4.93
N LYS A 158 7.36 -18.19 -5.87
CA LYS A 158 8.00 -17.33 -6.87
C LYS A 158 8.65 -16.11 -6.26
N THR A 159 8.04 -15.50 -5.25
CA THR A 159 8.61 -14.31 -4.61
C THR A 159 9.87 -14.67 -3.82
N ALA A 160 9.87 -15.81 -3.12
CA ALA A 160 11.04 -16.32 -2.42
C ALA A 160 12.20 -16.69 -3.35
N SER A 161 11.94 -17.08 -4.61
CA SER A 161 13.02 -17.32 -5.57
C SER A 161 13.74 -16.04 -6.04
N HIS A 162 13.18 -14.86 -5.75
CA HIS A 162 13.76 -13.55 -6.07
C HIS A 162 14.36 -12.83 -4.86
N LEU A 163 13.82 -13.07 -3.67
CA LEU A 163 14.16 -12.35 -2.43
C LEU A 163 14.78 -13.27 -1.40
N CYS A 164 15.84 -12.81 -0.73
CA CYS A 164 16.34 -13.48 0.47
C CYS A 164 15.33 -13.37 1.62
N SER A 165 15.52 -14.20 2.66
CA SER A 165 14.61 -14.25 3.81
C SER A 165 14.41 -12.88 4.47
N ASP A 166 15.46 -12.07 4.62
CA ASP A 166 15.34 -10.76 5.29
C ASP A 166 14.47 -9.79 4.49
N CYS A 167 14.73 -9.63 3.19
CA CYS A 167 13.92 -8.77 2.31
C CYS A 167 12.47 -9.26 2.20
N LEU A 168 12.27 -10.58 2.18
CA LEU A 168 10.94 -11.17 2.12
C LEU A 168 10.14 -10.89 3.40
N ASN A 169 10.76 -11.05 4.57
CA ASN A 169 10.12 -10.75 5.85
C ASN A 169 9.83 -9.25 6.00
N GLN A 170 10.77 -8.38 5.62
CA GLN A 170 10.57 -6.94 5.66
C GLN A 170 9.39 -6.48 4.79
N MET A 171 9.26 -7.03 3.57
CA MET A 171 8.13 -6.77 2.70
C MET A 171 6.79 -7.19 3.34
N MET A 172 6.78 -8.33 4.04
CA MET A 172 5.58 -8.87 4.65
C MET A 172 5.22 -8.23 6.00
N GLU A 173 6.16 -7.57 6.68
CA GLU A 173 5.93 -6.90 7.97
C GLU A 173 4.83 -5.83 7.90
N HIS A 174 4.67 -5.21 6.73
CA HIS A 174 3.65 -4.18 6.48
C HIS A 174 2.42 -4.69 5.72
N CYS A 175 2.31 -5.99 5.47
CA CYS A 175 1.18 -6.61 4.80
C CYS A 175 0.09 -6.98 5.81
N TRP A 176 -1.12 -6.45 5.63
CA TRP A 176 -2.24 -6.68 6.56
C TRP A 176 -3.28 -7.66 6.00
N SER A 177 -3.17 -8.00 4.72
CA SER A 177 -4.00 -8.96 4.02
C SER A 177 -3.44 -10.37 4.08
N ASP A 178 -4.32 -11.34 4.32
CA ASP A 178 -3.99 -12.77 4.18
C ASP A 178 -3.74 -13.16 2.72
N VAL A 179 -4.26 -12.37 1.77
CA VAL A 179 -4.16 -12.59 0.32
C VAL A 179 -3.76 -11.26 -0.34
N PRO A 180 -2.50 -10.83 -0.23
CA PRO A 180 -2.07 -9.60 -0.87
C PRO A 180 -2.02 -9.75 -2.39
N PHE A 181 -2.10 -8.61 -3.09
CA PHE A 181 -1.87 -8.59 -4.53
C PHE A 181 -0.41 -8.94 -4.83
N CYS A 182 -0.16 -9.49 -6.02
CA CYS A 182 1.21 -9.67 -6.50
C CYS A 182 1.89 -8.35 -6.89
N MET A 183 1.19 -7.22 -6.80
CA MET A 183 1.69 -5.90 -7.16
C MET A 183 2.10 -5.13 -5.91
N GLY A 184 3.20 -4.38 -6.01
CA GLY A 184 3.65 -3.49 -4.95
C GLY A 184 4.41 -2.30 -5.50
N VAL A 185 4.90 -1.49 -4.56
CA VAL A 185 5.79 -0.37 -4.80
C VAL A 185 7.15 -0.66 -4.15
N ILE A 186 8.23 -0.36 -4.87
CA ILE A 186 9.60 -0.40 -4.37
C ILE A 186 10.15 1.03 -4.28
N ASP A 187 10.81 1.34 -3.17
CA ASP A 187 11.58 2.58 -3.04
C ASP A 187 12.97 2.33 -3.61
N PHE A 188 13.36 3.08 -4.65
CA PHE A 188 14.64 2.86 -5.29
C PHE A 188 15.84 3.33 -4.45
N SER A 189 15.62 4.21 -3.49
CA SER A 189 16.66 4.72 -2.60
C SER A 189 17.03 3.70 -1.52
N THR A 190 16.03 3.02 -0.94
CA THR A 190 16.21 2.07 0.17
C THR A 190 16.16 0.61 -0.26
N GLY A 191 15.48 0.31 -1.38
CA GLY A 191 15.16 -1.05 -1.81
C GLY A 191 13.96 -1.66 -1.09
N GLU A 192 13.33 -0.94 -0.16
CA GLU A 192 12.15 -1.44 0.57
C GLU A 192 10.98 -1.68 -0.39
N ILE A 193 10.12 -2.64 -0.05
CA ILE A 193 8.94 -2.98 -0.85
C ILE A 193 7.71 -2.93 0.04
N ARG A 194 6.64 -2.34 -0.49
CA ARG A 194 5.31 -2.37 0.12
C ARG A 194 4.27 -2.87 -0.87
N LEU A 195 3.49 -3.86 -0.47
CA LEU A 195 2.45 -4.46 -1.32
C LEU A 195 1.23 -3.54 -1.44
N PHE A 196 0.57 -3.60 -2.59
CA PHE A 196 -0.79 -3.07 -2.72
C PHE A 196 -1.80 -4.06 -2.16
N GLU A 197 -2.82 -3.55 -1.49
CA GLU A 197 -3.81 -4.34 -0.79
C GLU A 197 -5.20 -3.77 -1.02
N GLU A 198 -6.21 -4.64 -1.15
CA GLU A 198 -7.58 -4.25 -1.52
C GLU A 198 -8.19 -3.18 -0.58
N LYS A 199 -7.87 -3.26 0.71
CA LYS A 199 -8.45 -2.38 1.74
C LYS A 199 -7.59 -1.14 2.02
N ILE A 200 -6.41 -1.03 1.43
CA ILE A 200 -5.48 0.08 1.68
C ILE A 200 -5.59 1.07 0.54
N THR A 201 -6.25 2.20 0.80
CA THR A 201 -6.51 3.23 -0.21
C THR A 201 -5.47 4.34 -0.23
N ALA A 202 -4.65 4.46 0.81
CA ALA A 202 -3.51 5.36 0.83
C ALA A 202 -2.53 4.99 1.94
N PHE A 203 -1.26 5.35 1.77
CA PHE A 203 -0.24 5.18 2.79
C PHE A 203 0.99 6.07 2.55
N THR A 204 1.77 6.29 3.62
CA THR A 204 3.12 6.83 3.53
C THR A 204 4.13 5.70 3.33
N PHE A 205 5.16 5.96 2.55
CA PHE A 205 6.24 5.03 2.28
C PHE A 205 7.52 5.81 2.02
N GLY A 206 8.48 5.74 2.93
CA GLY A 206 9.63 6.65 2.93
C GLY A 206 9.21 8.12 2.84
N ASN A 207 9.78 8.85 1.88
CA ASN A 207 9.47 10.25 1.59
C ASN A 207 8.24 10.42 0.68
N TYR A 208 7.38 9.42 0.54
CA TYR A 208 6.26 9.43 -0.39
C TYR A 208 4.92 9.26 0.30
N TYR A 209 3.91 9.95 -0.23
CA TYR A 209 2.51 9.66 0.04
C TYR A 209 1.89 9.08 -1.22
N ILE A 210 1.26 7.91 -1.09
CA ILE A 210 0.71 7.15 -2.20
C ILE A 210 -0.77 6.94 -1.93
N SER A 211 -1.62 7.47 -2.81
CA SER A 211 -3.04 7.15 -2.88
C SER A 211 -3.26 6.07 -3.93
N CYS A 212 -4.06 5.06 -3.58
CA CYS A 212 -4.39 3.89 -4.39
C CYS A 212 -5.92 3.76 -4.45
N ASP A 213 -6.53 4.26 -5.52
CA ASP A 213 -7.97 4.13 -5.73
C ASP A 213 -8.25 2.89 -6.58
N SER A 214 -8.64 1.79 -5.92
CA SER A 214 -8.99 0.53 -6.59
C SER A 214 -10.35 0.64 -7.24
N ARG A 215 -10.42 0.32 -8.54
CA ARG A 215 -11.67 0.19 -9.28
C ARG A 215 -11.92 -1.28 -9.56
N ASP A 216 -12.94 -1.82 -8.92
CA ASP A 216 -13.47 -3.13 -9.29
C ASP A 216 -14.38 -2.96 -10.50
N MET A 217 -13.96 -3.47 -11.65
CA MET A 217 -14.86 -3.64 -12.77
C MET A 217 -15.70 -4.88 -12.51
N ASP A 218 -17.01 -4.68 -12.30
CA ASP A 218 -17.99 -5.76 -12.10
C ASP A 218 -17.99 -6.79 -13.26
N GLU A 219 -17.50 -6.40 -14.44
CA GLU A 219 -17.30 -7.24 -15.62
C GLU A 219 -15.84 -7.16 -16.11
N GLY A 220 -15.06 -8.23 -15.91
CA GLY A 220 -13.70 -8.36 -16.42
C GLY A 220 -12.76 -9.14 -15.49
N ASP A 221 -11.66 -9.67 -16.03
CA ASP A 221 -10.63 -10.39 -15.26
C ASP A 221 -9.49 -9.47 -14.80
N LEU A 222 -9.66 -8.15 -14.95
CA LEU A 222 -8.66 -7.15 -14.59
C LEU A 222 -9.06 -6.42 -13.31
N ARG A 223 -8.04 -6.07 -12.54
CA ARG A 223 -8.10 -5.11 -11.44
C ARG A 223 -7.38 -3.84 -11.88
N GLU A 224 -7.98 -2.69 -11.58
CA GLU A 224 -7.42 -1.39 -11.90
C GLU A 224 -7.17 -0.60 -10.61
N ILE A 225 -6.03 0.09 -10.54
CA ILE A 225 -5.67 1.00 -9.45
C ILE A 225 -5.22 2.32 -10.06
N ASP A 226 -5.95 3.39 -9.73
CA ASP A 226 -5.49 4.75 -10.00
C ASP A 226 -4.56 5.20 -8.87
N LEU A 227 -3.37 5.63 -9.26
CA LEU A 227 -2.31 6.05 -8.35
C LEU A 227 -2.18 7.56 -8.36
N LEU A 228 -2.04 8.15 -7.18
CA LEU A 228 -1.57 9.53 -7.02
C LEU A 228 -0.45 9.52 -5.99
N ILE A 229 0.74 9.91 -6.44
CA ILE A 229 1.99 9.78 -5.69
C ILE A 229 2.59 11.16 -5.52
N PHE A 230 2.85 11.57 -4.27
CA PHE A 230 3.58 12.79 -3.95
C PHE A 230 4.93 12.45 -3.34
N TYR A 231 5.99 13.13 -3.81
CA TYR A 231 7.25 13.23 -3.09
C TYR A 231 7.10 14.32 -2.02
N CYS A 232 7.06 13.87 -0.76
CA CYS A 232 6.80 14.69 0.42
C CYS A 232 7.79 14.33 1.54
N PRO A 233 9.07 14.71 1.41
CA PRO A 233 10.07 14.43 2.43
C PRO A 233 9.71 15.05 3.79
N GLU A 234 10.16 14.41 4.86
CA GLU A 234 9.97 14.94 6.22
C GLU A 234 10.54 16.34 6.38
N ARG A 235 9.79 17.21 7.07
CA ARG A 235 10.17 18.63 7.23
C ARG A 235 11.06 18.88 8.44
N TYR A 236 10.95 18.03 9.45
CA TYR A 236 11.63 18.17 10.73
C TYR A 236 12.16 16.79 11.12
N GLN A 237 13.42 16.74 11.52
CA GLN A 237 14.01 15.56 12.14
C GLN A 237 13.85 15.68 13.66
N ASP A 238 13.54 14.58 14.32
CA ASP A 238 13.52 14.48 15.78
C ASP A 238 14.94 14.49 16.39
#